data_AF-A0A5J9WD35-F1
#
_entry.id   AF-A0A5J9WD35-F1
#
_cell.length_a   1.000
_cell.length_b   1.000
_cell.length_c   1.000
_cell.angle_alpha   90.00
_cell.angle_beta   90.00
_cell.angle_gamma   90.00
#
_symmetry.space_group_name_H-M   'P 1'
#
loop_
_entity.id
_entity.type
_entity.pdbx_description
1 polymer ?
#
loop_
_entity_poly.entity_id
_entity_poly.type
_entity_poly.pdbx_seq_one_letter_code
_entity_poly.pdbx_strand_id
1 'polypeptide(L)'
;MDHSSDEESDISDSDIAEYEEKTCARLRAGKMKVKHGEKAFRCPFCPGKMKQDYPLKELLQHATGIGAAYKRKAKVRATHLALAKYLEKYFASSLEKSLQIVVHKPKTSKDEEEKFVWPWMGIIVNLPPELKFEEFPRESEDKLGAQFSRFKPLQVTILENVKDQTLCAIVRFSKQWSGFKDASAFEKHFIVEKYGKVDWSKGNCKKDDLYGWLARSEEYHSPGPIGEHLRNNGDLRSVGDVEHEALQATDRRVAYYALQIEETNKHMRELEVKNNQNAMKLERMMEEKDRLVEEHNKKIQKMQDTACKSSRRIVAENLRLHEELQTKRKEIDGRCKQLEDLATKSNINKAKLDAEKEKNAKDNGLLNLATLKQKEADKGLLRLVQKQKEETDAALENIKELERTLASKHKLELEIEQLRGKLEVMKHMGTEEDTNLKEIEKMRESLQEKDDELEAIDSLNQTLIVKERRTNDELADAKKDLISGLYKMSGCRSNFGVKRMGELDHKAFIAACKEIKGDNGEQLALLCSKWEDEIRQPEWHPFKVIMVDGQEKEIIKDDDEKLRALKAELGARAHDAVVQALVEMNEYNPSGRYPIPELWNLKDNRKASIGEVAAYLVKQWKTHKKKNVYF
;
A
#
# COMPACT_ATOMS: atom_id res chain seq x y z
N MET A 1 -8.60 16.35 -57.26
CA MET A 1 -8.73 14.89 -57.44
C MET A 1 -7.32 14.36 -57.19
N ASP A 2 -6.98 13.73 -56.07
CA ASP A 2 -7.64 12.58 -55.45
C ASP A 2 -8.31 12.85 -54.10
N HIS A 3 -9.56 12.38 -54.00
CA HIS A 3 -10.26 12.19 -52.74
C HIS A 3 -10.08 10.72 -52.34
N SER A 4 -9.21 10.44 -51.35
CA SER A 4 -9.29 9.16 -50.62
C SER A 4 -10.16 9.38 -49.40
N SER A 5 -11.38 8.86 -49.51
CA SER A 5 -12.28 8.58 -48.41
C SER A 5 -11.68 7.45 -47.58
N ASP A 6 -10.93 7.78 -46.53
CA ASP A 6 -10.47 6.81 -45.55
C ASP A 6 -11.33 6.94 -44.29
N GLU A 7 -12.03 5.85 -43.99
CA GLU A 7 -12.87 5.61 -42.82
C GLU A 7 -12.22 6.16 -41.53
N GLU A 8 -12.94 7.06 -40.84
CA GLU A 8 -12.51 7.59 -39.55
C GLU A 8 -12.69 6.51 -38.46
N SER A 9 -11.64 5.71 -38.22
CA SER A 9 -11.54 4.97 -36.97
C SER A 9 -11.44 5.97 -35.81
N ASP A 10 -12.43 6.02 -34.93
CA ASP A 10 -12.40 6.84 -33.73
C ASP A 10 -11.29 6.34 -32.80
N ILE A 11 -10.25 7.15 -32.67
CA ILE A 11 -9.09 6.90 -31.82
C ILE A 11 -9.51 7.15 -30.37
N SER A 12 -9.27 6.19 -29.48
CA SER A 12 -9.50 6.33 -28.03
C SER A 12 -8.43 7.22 -27.39
N ASP A 13 -8.73 7.83 -26.26
CA ASP A 13 -7.76 8.62 -25.48
C ASP A 13 -6.53 7.78 -25.04
N SER A 14 -6.68 6.45 -24.95
CA SER A 14 -5.59 5.48 -24.71
C SER A 14 -4.54 5.44 -25.82
N ASP A 15 -4.90 5.80 -27.04
CA ASP A 15 -4.07 5.58 -28.24
C ASP A 15 -3.34 6.87 -28.67
N ILE A 16 -3.52 7.96 -27.90
CA ILE A 16 -2.95 9.28 -28.19
C ILE A 16 -1.42 9.22 -28.28
N ALA A 17 -0.76 8.48 -27.38
CA ALA A 17 0.70 8.38 -27.34
C ALA A 17 1.27 7.68 -28.59
N GLU A 18 0.64 6.58 -29.02
CA GLU A 18 1.05 5.84 -30.21
C GLU A 18 0.83 6.67 -31.48
N TYR A 19 -0.31 7.38 -31.56
CA TYR A 19 -0.62 8.25 -32.70
C TYR A 19 0.27 9.51 -32.74
N GLU A 20 0.64 10.05 -31.58
CA GLU A 20 1.61 11.14 -31.44
C GLU A 20 2.97 10.72 -32.02
N GLU A 21 3.47 9.54 -31.64
CA GLU A 21 4.76 9.03 -32.09
C GLU A 21 4.80 8.79 -33.61
N LYS A 22 3.76 8.13 -34.16
CA LYS A 22 3.59 7.92 -35.61
C LYS A 22 3.55 9.25 -36.36
N THR A 23 2.82 10.24 -35.83
CA THR A 23 2.70 11.56 -36.46
C THR A 23 4.03 12.33 -36.39
N CYS A 24 4.75 12.26 -35.27
CA CYS A 24 6.06 12.88 -35.11
C CYS A 24 7.08 12.27 -36.10
N ALA A 25 7.04 10.95 -36.32
CA ALA A 25 7.88 10.29 -37.31
C ALA A 25 7.59 10.77 -38.74
N ARG A 26 6.31 11.02 -39.09
CA ARG A 26 5.93 11.58 -40.40
C ARG A 26 6.43 13.01 -40.60
N LEU A 27 6.41 13.84 -39.55
CA LEU A 27 6.96 15.20 -39.57
C LEU A 27 8.49 15.17 -39.77
N ARG A 28 9.20 14.26 -39.08
CA ARG A 28 10.65 14.05 -39.27
C ARG A 28 11.00 13.59 -40.68
N ALA A 29 10.19 12.70 -41.25
CA ALA A 29 10.40 12.19 -42.61
C ALA A 29 10.10 13.23 -43.72
N GLY A 30 9.76 14.48 -43.36
CA GLY A 30 9.47 15.55 -44.32
C GLY A 30 8.17 15.36 -45.11
N LYS A 31 7.35 14.35 -44.75
CA LYS A 31 6.06 14.08 -45.42
C LYS A 31 5.03 15.20 -45.25
N MET A 32 5.27 16.10 -44.29
CA MET A 32 4.42 17.24 -43.97
C MET A 32 5.30 18.47 -43.72
N LYS A 33 5.05 19.56 -44.45
CA LYS A 33 5.86 20.79 -44.35
C LYS A 33 5.36 21.67 -43.22
N VAL A 34 6.26 22.01 -42.29
CA VAL A 34 5.98 22.91 -41.16
C VAL A 34 6.64 24.29 -41.36
N LYS A 35 7.86 24.34 -41.91
CA LYS A 35 8.61 25.59 -42.15
C LYS A 35 8.40 26.09 -43.59
N HIS A 36 8.01 27.36 -43.74
CA HIS A 36 7.67 28.01 -45.01
C HIS A 36 8.43 29.33 -45.20
N GLY A 37 9.75 29.32 -44.95
CA GLY A 37 10.63 30.49 -44.99
C GLY A 37 11.58 30.50 -43.78
N GLU A 38 12.37 31.56 -43.58
CA GLU A 38 13.31 31.64 -42.45
C GLU A 38 12.62 31.79 -41.09
N LYS A 39 11.50 32.54 -41.03
CA LYS A 39 10.79 32.90 -39.80
C LYS A 39 9.30 32.54 -39.78
N ALA A 40 8.79 31.92 -40.85
CA ALA A 40 7.38 31.59 -41.01
C ALA A 40 7.15 30.08 -40.86
N PHE A 41 6.30 29.70 -39.90
CA PHE A 41 5.90 28.32 -39.64
C PHE A 41 4.39 28.16 -39.75
N ARG A 42 3.92 27.01 -40.23
CA ARG A 42 2.50 26.72 -40.44
C ARG A 42 2.10 25.43 -39.74
N CYS A 43 0.90 25.40 -39.14
CA CYS A 43 0.33 24.18 -38.59
C CYS A 43 -0.23 23.32 -39.75
N PRO A 44 0.33 22.12 -40.01
CA PRO A 44 -0.15 21.27 -41.10
C PRO A 44 -1.56 20.69 -40.85
N PHE A 45 -2.01 20.70 -39.60
CA PHE A 45 -3.25 20.07 -39.15
C PHE A 45 -4.43 21.05 -39.04
N CYS A 46 -4.18 22.35 -39.29
CA CYS A 46 -5.20 23.40 -39.29
C CYS A 46 -5.23 24.19 -40.62
N PRO A 47 -5.46 23.54 -41.78
CA PRO A 47 -5.58 24.26 -43.04
C PRO A 47 -6.82 25.17 -43.02
N GLY A 48 -6.63 26.48 -43.18
CA GLY A 48 -7.73 27.43 -43.45
C GLY A 48 -8.20 28.35 -42.31
N LYS A 49 -7.53 28.43 -41.15
CA LYS A 49 -7.90 29.39 -40.08
C LYS A 49 -6.94 30.59 -40.02
N MET A 50 -7.41 31.77 -40.46
CA MET A 50 -7.01 33.20 -40.30
C MET A 50 -5.56 33.66 -39.98
N LYS A 51 -4.64 32.84 -39.45
CA LYS A 51 -3.18 33.13 -39.42
C LYS A 51 -2.46 31.95 -40.05
N GLN A 52 -2.05 32.08 -41.32
CA GLN A 52 -1.34 31.00 -42.00
C GLN A 52 0.13 30.93 -41.59
N ASP A 53 0.75 32.05 -41.25
CA ASP A 53 2.15 32.13 -40.85
C ASP A 53 2.28 32.51 -39.37
N TYR A 54 2.88 31.62 -38.60
CA TYR A 54 3.19 31.81 -37.18
C TYR A 54 4.70 32.00 -36.98
N PRO A 55 5.11 32.93 -36.11
CA PRO A 55 6.41 32.83 -35.45
C PRO A 55 6.53 31.50 -34.71
N LEU A 56 7.74 30.95 -34.61
CA LEU A 56 8.00 29.63 -33.99
C LEU A 56 7.37 29.49 -32.60
N LYS A 57 7.49 30.53 -31.76
CA LYS A 57 6.93 30.56 -30.40
C LYS A 57 5.39 30.53 -30.40
N GLU A 58 4.75 31.25 -31.31
CA GLU A 58 3.28 31.23 -31.44
C GLU A 58 2.77 29.90 -31.97
N LEU A 59 3.50 29.26 -32.90
CA LEU A 59 3.12 27.95 -33.41
C LEU A 59 3.25 26.87 -32.33
N LEU A 60 4.31 26.92 -31.53
CA LEU A 60 4.51 26.00 -30.41
C LEU A 60 3.37 26.16 -29.40
N GLN A 61 3.03 27.39 -29.00
CA GLN A 61 1.92 27.65 -28.09
C GLN A 61 0.57 27.19 -28.66
N HIS A 62 0.34 27.39 -29.95
CA HIS A 62 -0.84 26.88 -30.66
C HIS A 62 -0.92 25.34 -30.61
N ALA A 63 0.19 24.66 -30.92
CA ALA A 63 0.26 23.20 -30.92
C ALA A 63 0.06 22.62 -29.51
N THR A 64 0.75 23.16 -28.50
CA THR A 64 0.62 22.75 -27.10
C THR A 64 -0.80 23.02 -26.57
N GLY A 65 -1.38 24.18 -26.87
CA GLY A 65 -2.72 24.54 -26.43
C GLY A 65 -3.82 23.63 -27.01
N ILE A 66 -3.70 23.23 -28.28
CA ILE A 66 -4.66 22.29 -28.89
C ILE A 66 -4.43 20.85 -28.39
N GLY A 67 -3.17 20.46 -28.18
CA GLY A 67 -2.81 19.15 -27.61
C GLY A 67 -3.37 18.92 -26.21
N ALA A 68 -3.34 19.97 -25.37
CA ALA A 68 -3.84 19.93 -23.99
C ALA A 68 -5.36 20.09 -23.87
N ALA A 69 -6.07 20.48 -24.92
CA ALA A 69 -7.51 20.76 -24.85
C ALA A 69 -8.35 19.48 -24.83
N TYR A 70 -8.85 19.08 -23.64
CA TYR A 70 -9.67 17.87 -23.44
C TYR A 70 -10.98 17.85 -24.26
N LYS A 71 -11.53 19.03 -24.62
CA LYS A 71 -12.75 19.14 -25.45
C LYS A 71 -12.53 18.82 -26.93
N ARG A 72 -11.30 18.49 -27.36
CA ARG A 72 -10.96 18.15 -28.75
C ARG A 72 -10.82 16.63 -28.91
N LYS A 73 -11.18 16.12 -30.09
CA LYS A 73 -11.02 14.68 -30.43
C LYS A 73 -9.57 14.21 -30.21
N ALA A 74 -9.40 12.98 -29.73
CA ALA A 74 -8.09 12.37 -29.43
C ALA A 74 -7.07 12.49 -30.57
N LYS A 75 -7.49 12.23 -31.81
CA LYS A 75 -6.67 12.37 -33.04
C LYS A 75 -6.13 13.80 -33.25
N VAL A 76 -6.95 14.81 -32.95
CA VAL A 76 -6.55 16.23 -33.08
C VAL A 76 -5.54 16.58 -31.99
N ARG A 77 -5.74 16.07 -30.76
CA ARG A 77 -4.81 16.26 -29.64
C ARG A 77 -3.45 15.61 -29.95
N ALA A 78 -3.45 14.34 -30.36
CA ALA A 78 -2.25 13.59 -30.70
C ALA A 78 -1.42 14.24 -31.82
N THR A 79 -2.07 14.74 -32.87
CA THR A 79 -1.37 15.42 -33.99
C THR A 79 -0.73 16.74 -33.58
N HIS A 80 -1.37 17.50 -32.69
CA HIS A 80 -0.84 18.78 -32.21
C HIS A 80 0.23 18.59 -31.12
N LEU A 81 0.12 17.57 -30.27
CA LEU A 81 1.19 17.15 -29.37
C LEU A 81 2.44 16.71 -30.14
N ALA A 82 2.25 15.95 -31.22
CA ALA A 82 3.35 15.53 -32.08
C ALA A 82 4.05 16.72 -32.76
N LEU A 83 3.29 17.74 -33.15
CA LEU A 83 3.82 18.99 -33.71
C LEU A 83 4.61 19.78 -32.66
N ALA A 84 4.09 19.92 -31.44
CA ALA A 84 4.78 20.62 -30.35
C ALA A 84 6.14 19.96 -30.04
N LYS A 85 6.14 18.64 -29.85
CA LYS A 85 7.34 17.82 -29.62
C LYS A 85 8.36 17.93 -30.76
N TYR A 86 7.89 17.99 -32.00
CA TYR A 86 8.74 18.20 -33.16
C TYR A 86 9.37 19.60 -33.17
N LEU A 87 8.60 20.64 -32.86
CA LEU A 87 9.09 22.03 -32.81
C LEU A 87 10.11 22.23 -31.68
N GLU A 88 9.85 21.67 -30.49
CA GLU A 88 10.79 21.69 -29.38
C GLU A 88 12.09 20.96 -29.73
N LYS A 89 12.01 19.74 -30.26
CA LYS A 89 13.20 18.94 -30.50
C LYS A 89 14.10 19.48 -31.62
N TYR A 90 13.51 20.05 -32.68
CA TYR A 90 14.25 20.39 -33.90
C TYR A 90 14.43 21.90 -34.12
N PHE A 91 13.72 22.75 -33.36
CA PHE A 91 13.79 24.20 -33.50
C PHE A 91 14.01 24.95 -32.17
N ALA A 92 14.12 24.27 -31.01
CA ALA A 92 14.37 24.92 -29.71
C ALA A 92 15.67 25.75 -29.65
N SER A 93 16.72 25.36 -30.38
CA SER A 93 17.96 26.17 -30.46
C SER A 93 17.75 27.54 -31.11
N SER A 94 16.65 27.74 -31.84
CA SER A 94 16.23 29.03 -32.37
C SER A 94 15.36 29.85 -31.39
N LEU A 95 14.81 29.25 -30.33
CA LEU A 95 14.12 29.96 -29.24
C LEU A 95 15.11 30.61 -28.26
N GLU A 96 16.28 30.01 -28.05
CA GLU A 96 17.29 30.48 -27.09
C GLU A 96 18.02 31.76 -27.54
N LYS A 97 17.91 32.15 -28.81
CA LYS A 97 18.65 33.31 -29.37
C LYS A 97 17.93 34.66 -29.32
N SER A 98 16.74 34.75 -28.72
CA SER A 98 15.99 36.02 -28.69
C SER A 98 15.79 36.57 -27.29
N LEU A 99 16.89 36.88 -26.60
CA LEU A 99 16.97 37.97 -25.62
C LEU A 99 18.39 38.58 -25.64
N GLN A 100 18.83 39.07 -26.79
CA GLN A 100 19.66 40.27 -26.75
C GLN A 100 18.68 41.44 -26.74
N ILE A 101 18.43 41.98 -25.56
CA ILE A 101 18.00 43.37 -25.44
C ILE A 101 19.10 44.15 -26.16
N VAL A 102 18.85 44.54 -27.40
CA VAL A 102 19.60 45.61 -28.03
C VAL A 102 19.23 46.84 -27.21
N VAL A 103 19.98 47.06 -26.13
CA VAL A 103 20.07 48.39 -25.54
C VAL A 103 20.67 49.22 -26.64
N HIS A 104 19.81 49.96 -27.36
CA HIS A 104 20.25 51.16 -28.03
C HIS A 104 20.84 52.04 -26.91
N LYS A 105 22.16 51.96 -26.72
CA LYS A 105 22.90 53.02 -26.07
C LYS A 105 22.89 54.18 -27.06
N PRO A 106 22.21 55.30 -26.77
CA PRO A 106 22.66 56.54 -27.38
C PRO A 106 24.12 56.69 -26.92
N LYS A 107 25.04 56.82 -27.87
CA LYS A 107 26.38 57.32 -27.53
C LYS A 107 26.20 58.79 -27.16
N THR A 108 25.92 59.07 -25.90
CA THR A 108 26.27 60.34 -25.28
C THR A 108 27.62 60.14 -24.60
N SER A 109 28.56 61.03 -24.92
CA SER A 109 29.86 61.14 -24.27
C SER A 109 29.69 61.11 -22.75
N LYS A 110 30.35 60.16 -22.07
CA LYS A 110 30.32 60.00 -20.61
C LYS A 110 30.79 61.24 -19.82
N ASP A 111 31.38 62.22 -20.49
CA ASP A 111 31.91 63.43 -19.87
C ASP A 111 30.92 64.60 -19.80
N GLU A 112 29.69 64.45 -20.31
CA GLU A 112 28.67 65.53 -20.31
C GLU A 112 27.40 65.21 -19.50
N GLU A 113 27.33 64.08 -18.77
CA GLU A 113 26.19 63.83 -17.88
C GLU A 113 26.26 64.71 -16.63
N GLU A 114 25.22 65.51 -16.44
CA GLU A 114 25.06 66.39 -15.27
C GLU A 114 25.07 65.56 -13.97
N LYS A 115 25.98 65.90 -13.06
CA LYS A 115 26.14 65.24 -11.76
C LYS A 115 25.50 66.06 -10.66
N PHE A 116 24.77 65.36 -9.80
CA PHE A 116 24.11 65.91 -8.63
C PHE A 116 24.75 65.32 -7.37
N VAL A 117 24.63 66.03 -6.26
CA VAL A 117 24.98 65.47 -4.96
C VAL A 117 23.93 64.43 -4.57
N TRP A 118 24.36 63.21 -4.28
CA TRP A 118 23.54 62.09 -3.81
C TRP A 118 23.93 61.72 -2.38
N PRO A 119 23.00 61.65 -1.41
CA PRO A 119 21.54 61.80 -1.53
C PRO A 119 21.14 63.18 -2.06
N TRP A 120 20.03 63.28 -2.80
CA TRP A 120 19.67 64.53 -3.50
C TRP A 120 19.54 65.69 -2.51
N MET A 121 20.26 66.78 -2.78
CA MET A 121 20.30 67.97 -1.92
C MET A 121 19.93 69.23 -2.70
N GLY A 122 19.03 70.03 -2.14
CA GLY A 122 18.76 71.41 -2.54
C GLY A 122 19.52 72.39 -1.66
N ILE A 123 19.80 73.56 -2.19
CA ILE A 123 20.46 74.67 -1.50
C ILE A 123 19.49 75.83 -1.47
N ILE A 124 19.38 76.50 -0.32
CA ILE A 124 18.66 77.76 -0.14
C ILE A 124 19.67 78.80 0.35
N VAL A 125 19.69 79.97 -0.27
CA VAL A 125 20.53 81.10 0.12
C VAL A 125 19.69 82.35 0.38
N ASN A 126 20.34 83.37 0.96
CA ASN A 126 19.72 84.63 1.39
C ASN A 126 18.73 84.46 2.56
N LEU A 127 19.06 83.60 3.52
CA LEU A 127 18.23 83.41 4.72
C LEU A 127 18.32 84.63 5.66
N PRO A 128 17.19 85.05 6.27
CA PRO A 128 17.15 86.18 7.19
C PRO A 128 18.04 85.95 8.43
N PRO A 129 18.84 86.95 8.88
CA PRO A 129 19.69 86.85 10.06
C PRO A 129 18.92 86.56 11.36
N GLU A 130 17.62 86.84 11.40
CA GLU A 130 16.73 86.60 12.54
C GLU A 130 16.59 85.11 12.87
N LEU A 131 16.89 84.21 11.92
CA LEU A 131 16.98 82.77 12.14
C LEU A 131 18.17 82.37 13.05
N LYS A 132 19.07 83.30 13.41
CA LYS A 132 20.16 83.08 14.38
C LYS A 132 19.70 83.10 15.84
N PHE A 133 18.50 83.63 16.15
CA PHE A 133 18.14 84.06 17.51
C PHE A 133 17.09 83.21 18.24
N GLU A 134 16.80 81.99 17.77
CA GLU A 134 16.10 81.02 18.60
C GLU A 134 17.13 80.18 19.35
N GLU A 135 17.02 80.08 20.69
CA GLU A 135 17.91 79.29 21.57
C GLU A 135 18.02 77.79 21.19
N PHE A 136 17.28 77.35 20.16
CA PHE A 136 17.21 75.98 19.67
C PHE A 136 17.36 75.92 18.14
N PRO A 137 18.57 75.62 17.59
CA PRO A 137 18.83 75.54 16.14
C PRO A 137 17.90 74.60 15.37
N ARG A 138 17.42 73.54 16.05
CA ARG A 138 16.53 72.53 15.46
C ARG A 138 15.12 73.09 15.16
N GLU A 139 14.61 74.03 15.95
CA GLU A 139 13.27 74.60 15.73
C GLU A 139 13.20 75.47 14.46
N SER A 140 14.29 76.20 14.18
CA SER A 140 14.41 77.01 12.96
C SER A 140 14.56 76.14 11.70
N GLU A 141 15.29 75.02 11.80
CA GLU A 141 15.38 74.02 10.73
C GLU A 141 14.03 73.34 10.46
N ASP A 142 13.28 73.00 11.51
CA ASP A 142 11.95 72.39 11.40
C ASP A 142 10.91 73.35 10.80
N LYS A 143 10.96 74.64 11.18
CA LYS A 143 10.12 75.70 10.57
C LYS A 143 10.40 75.87 9.08
N LEU A 144 11.68 75.91 8.71
CA LEU A 144 12.08 76.01 7.30
C LEU A 144 11.68 74.73 6.52
N GLY A 145 11.85 73.56 7.13
CA GLY A 145 11.35 72.29 6.59
C GLY A 145 9.83 72.29 6.37
N ALA A 146 9.06 72.84 7.32
CA ALA A 146 7.61 72.95 7.23
C ALA A 146 7.17 73.88 6.08
N GLN A 147 7.89 74.98 5.85
CA GLN A 147 7.63 75.91 4.72
C GLN A 147 7.77 75.21 3.36
N PHE A 148 8.72 74.27 3.25
CA PHE A 148 8.97 73.50 2.03
C PHE A 148 8.36 72.09 2.05
N SER A 149 7.45 71.80 3.00
CA SER A 149 6.84 70.47 3.21
C SER A 149 6.17 69.88 1.96
N ARG A 150 5.68 70.71 1.03
CA ARG A 150 5.11 70.27 -0.26
C ARG A 150 6.12 69.48 -1.12
N PHE A 151 7.41 69.72 -0.94
CA PHE A 151 8.50 69.03 -1.63
C PHE A 151 9.07 67.87 -0.80
N LYS A 152 8.44 67.51 0.32
CA LYS A 152 8.80 66.36 1.17
C LYS A 152 10.30 66.30 1.52
N PRO A 153 10.90 67.38 2.04
CA PRO A 153 12.27 67.35 2.52
C PRO A 153 12.39 66.34 3.68
N LEU A 154 13.48 65.57 3.70
CA LEU A 154 13.78 64.64 4.80
C LEU A 154 14.53 65.33 5.94
N GLN A 155 15.34 66.34 5.61
CA GLN A 155 16.10 67.11 6.58
C GLN A 155 16.42 68.48 5.99
N VAL A 156 16.39 69.52 6.81
CA VAL A 156 16.92 70.85 6.48
C VAL A 156 18.04 71.16 7.45
N THR A 157 19.16 71.68 6.97
CA THR A 157 20.31 72.04 7.81
C THR A 157 20.75 73.45 7.50
N ILE A 158 20.76 74.33 8.50
CA ILE A 158 21.18 75.73 8.34
C ILE A 158 22.69 75.83 8.56
N LEU A 159 23.39 76.51 7.65
CA LEU A 159 24.82 76.72 7.67
C LEU A 159 25.12 78.22 7.72
N GLU A 160 26.05 78.60 8.58
CA GLU A 160 26.54 79.97 8.70
C GLU A 160 27.85 80.15 7.94
N ASN A 161 27.90 81.19 7.08
CA ASN A 161 29.13 81.65 6.49
C ASN A 161 29.75 82.76 7.35
N VAL A 162 30.74 82.40 8.15
CA VAL A 162 31.43 83.29 9.10
C VAL A 162 32.07 84.51 8.41
N LYS A 163 32.43 84.41 7.12
CA LYS A 163 33.09 85.50 6.37
C LYS A 163 32.13 86.59 5.91
N ASP A 164 30.93 86.19 5.48
CA ASP A 164 29.95 87.10 4.86
C ASP A 164 28.74 87.39 5.78
N GLN A 165 28.73 86.81 6.99
CA GLN A 165 27.63 86.82 7.97
C GLN A 165 26.27 86.34 7.40
N THR A 166 26.28 85.66 6.26
CA THR A 166 25.09 85.14 5.58
C THR A 166 24.75 83.72 6.06
N LEU A 167 23.45 83.44 6.08
CA LEU A 167 22.91 82.11 6.36
C LEU A 167 22.46 81.44 5.05
N CYS A 168 22.69 80.13 4.95
CA CYS A 168 22.17 79.28 3.89
C CYS A 168 21.62 77.98 4.49
N ALA A 169 20.79 77.24 3.76
CA ALA A 169 20.28 75.96 4.19
C ALA A 169 20.46 74.88 3.13
N ILE A 170 20.74 73.67 3.57
CA ILE A 170 20.79 72.46 2.75
C ILE A 170 19.52 71.65 3.02
N VAL A 171 18.77 71.37 1.96
CA VAL A 171 17.54 70.58 2.00
C VAL A 171 17.83 69.19 1.45
N ARG A 172 17.84 68.16 2.30
CA ARG A 172 18.11 66.78 1.91
C ARG A 172 16.82 66.04 1.57
N PHE A 173 16.80 65.35 0.44
CA PHE A 173 15.68 64.52 -0.03
C PHE A 173 16.01 63.02 0.03
N SER A 174 15.03 62.16 -0.28
CA SER A 174 15.19 60.70 -0.27
C SER A 174 16.26 60.22 -1.24
N LYS A 175 17.02 59.17 -0.88
CA LYS A 175 17.99 58.52 -1.78
C LYS A 175 17.35 57.86 -3.01
N GLN A 176 16.05 57.60 -2.95
CA GLN A 176 15.28 56.91 -3.99
C GLN A 176 14.89 57.87 -5.14
N TRP A 177 14.34 57.31 -6.22
CA TRP A 177 13.81 58.07 -7.35
C TRP A 177 12.71 59.08 -6.97
N SER A 178 11.92 58.76 -5.95
CA SER A 178 10.95 59.71 -5.37
C SER A 178 11.62 60.97 -4.87
N GLY A 179 12.78 60.85 -4.21
CA GLY A 179 13.55 62.00 -3.73
C GLY A 179 14.14 62.84 -4.86
N PHE A 180 14.53 62.22 -5.99
CA PHE A 180 14.99 62.99 -7.16
C PHE A 180 13.85 63.81 -7.76
N LYS A 181 12.65 63.22 -7.84
CA LYS A 181 11.43 63.89 -8.30
C LYS A 181 11.07 65.07 -7.38
N ASP A 182 11.12 64.84 -6.08
CA ASP A 182 10.82 65.82 -5.05
C ASP A 182 11.84 66.99 -5.06
N ALA A 183 13.13 66.68 -5.14
CA ALA A 183 14.20 67.66 -5.31
C ALA A 183 14.04 68.46 -6.62
N SER A 184 13.80 67.78 -7.74
CA SER A 184 13.58 68.45 -9.03
C SER A 184 12.36 69.38 -9.00
N ALA A 185 11.31 69.02 -8.27
CA ALA A 185 10.15 69.90 -8.07
C ALA A 185 10.49 71.12 -7.22
N PHE A 186 11.31 70.95 -6.19
CA PHE A 186 11.85 72.03 -5.37
C PHE A 186 12.63 73.04 -6.21
N GLU A 187 13.57 72.62 -7.05
CA GLU A 187 14.32 73.54 -7.91
C GLU A 187 13.44 74.22 -8.95
N LYS A 188 12.52 73.48 -9.58
CA LYS A 188 11.57 74.05 -10.55
C LYS A 188 10.74 75.17 -9.95
N HIS A 189 10.36 75.07 -8.67
CA HIS A 189 9.63 76.13 -7.99
C HIS A 189 10.43 77.44 -7.97
N PHE A 190 11.70 77.41 -7.57
CA PHE A 190 12.55 78.60 -7.56
C PHE A 190 12.83 79.13 -8.97
N ILE A 191 13.01 78.25 -9.96
CA ILE A 191 13.22 78.68 -11.36
C ILE A 191 11.98 79.40 -11.92
N VAL A 192 10.76 78.86 -11.69
CA VAL A 192 9.51 79.45 -12.21
C VAL A 192 9.23 80.82 -11.57
N GLU A 193 9.51 80.96 -10.28
CA GLU A 193 9.33 82.22 -9.55
C GLU A 193 10.47 83.23 -9.77
N LYS A 194 11.47 82.91 -10.62
CA LYS A 194 12.67 83.73 -10.91
C LYS A 194 13.59 83.95 -9.71
N TYR A 195 13.68 82.96 -8.83
CA TYR A 195 14.57 82.90 -7.67
C TYR A 195 15.55 81.71 -7.76
N GLY A 196 15.88 81.27 -8.98
CA GLY A 196 16.85 80.20 -9.20
C GLY A 196 18.30 80.68 -9.10
N LYS A 197 19.26 79.75 -9.21
CA LYS A 197 20.71 80.04 -9.21
C LYS A 197 21.11 81.13 -10.21
N VAL A 198 20.57 81.05 -11.43
CA VAL A 198 20.88 82.01 -12.51
C VAL A 198 20.43 83.42 -12.15
N ASP A 199 19.34 83.56 -11.40
CA ASP A 199 18.82 84.85 -10.97
C ASP A 199 19.62 85.40 -9.78
N TRP A 200 20.04 84.53 -8.85
CA TRP A 200 20.99 84.86 -7.79
C TRP A 200 22.30 85.43 -8.35
N SER A 201 22.85 84.83 -9.40
CA SER A 201 24.11 85.28 -10.02
C SER A 201 24.02 86.64 -10.75
N LYS A 202 22.82 87.14 -11.07
CA LYS A 202 22.65 88.44 -11.77
C LYS A 202 22.76 89.65 -10.85
N GLY A 203 22.85 89.47 -9.53
CA GLY A 203 23.07 90.55 -8.55
C GLY A 203 21.86 91.49 -8.30
N ASN A 204 20.71 91.23 -8.93
CA ASN A 204 19.45 91.97 -8.71
C ASN A 204 18.63 91.38 -7.55
N CYS A 205 19.27 91.06 -6.44
CA CYS A 205 18.62 90.40 -5.31
C CYS A 205 17.84 91.41 -4.47
N LYS A 206 16.53 91.20 -4.28
CA LYS A 206 15.78 91.92 -3.25
C LYS A 206 16.22 91.43 -1.86
N LYS A 207 16.19 92.32 -0.86
CA LYS A 207 16.71 92.04 0.49
C LYS A 207 16.10 90.80 1.15
N ASP A 208 14.83 90.49 0.90
CA ASP A 208 14.08 89.50 1.69
C ASP A 208 13.69 88.22 0.92
N ASP A 209 14.08 88.06 -0.36
CA ASP A 209 13.67 86.92 -1.18
C ASP A 209 14.64 85.72 -1.03
N LEU A 210 14.09 84.51 -0.89
CA LEU A 210 14.88 83.26 -0.82
C LEU A 210 15.20 82.74 -2.23
N TYR A 211 16.42 82.26 -2.43
CA TYR A 211 16.86 81.66 -3.70
C TYR A 211 17.22 80.20 -3.49
N GLY A 212 16.91 79.32 -4.44
CA GLY A 212 17.20 77.90 -4.29
C GLY A 212 17.39 77.12 -5.58
N TRP A 213 18.19 76.06 -5.51
CA TRP A 213 18.52 75.17 -6.62
C TRP A 213 19.04 73.82 -6.13
N LEU A 214 19.18 72.85 -7.04
CA LEU A 214 19.80 71.55 -6.72
C LEU A 214 21.32 71.65 -6.68
N ALA A 215 21.93 71.03 -5.68
CA ALA A 215 23.37 70.93 -5.53
C ALA A 215 23.97 70.08 -6.67
N ARG A 216 24.83 70.72 -7.48
CA ARG A 216 25.55 70.09 -8.59
C ARG A 216 27.05 70.10 -8.33
N SER A 217 27.81 69.71 -9.35
CA SER A 217 29.27 69.67 -9.30
C SER A 217 29.91 71.01 -8.89
N GLU A 218 29.35 72.14 -9.31
CA GLU A 218 29.87 73.47 -8.94
C GLU A 218 29.76 73.72 -7.42
N GLU A 219 28.61 73.47 -6.81
CA GLU A 219 28.44 73.68 -5.37
C GLU A 219 29.21 72.64 -4.55
N TYR A 220 29.27 71.40 -5.02
CA TYR A 220 30.05 70.36 -4.36
C TYR A 220 31.55 70.69 -4.24
N HIS A 221 32.13 71.32 -5.26
CA HIS A 221 33.53 71.76 -5.26
C HIS A 221 33.73 73.18 -4.74
N SER A 222 32.65 73.90 -4.40
CA SER A 222 32.76 75.28 -3.92
C SER A 222 33.54 75.36 -2.60
N PRO A 223 34.38 76.40 -2.42
CA PRO A 223 34.97 76.67 -1.11
C PRO A 223 33.92 77.29 -0.19
N GLY A 224 33.98 76.93 1.10
CA GLY A 224 33.05 77.43 2.13
C GLY A 224 32.11 76.35 2.68
N PRO A 225 31.20 76.75 3.59
CA PRO A 225 30.41 75.82 4.39
C PRO A 225 29.46 74.95 3.55
N ILE A 226 28.94 75.48 2.43
CA ILE A 226 28.08 74.73 1.50
C ILE A 226 28.83 73.54 0.90
N GLY A 227 29.95 73.79 0.20
CA GLY A 227 30.70 72.71 -0.43
C GLY A 227 31.30 71.72 0.56
N GLU A 228 31.74 72.18 1.74
CA GLU A 228 32.19 71.30 2.82
C GLU A 228 31.07 70.38 3.33
N HIS A 229 29.87 70.93 3.58
CA HIS A 229 28.73 70.14 4.02
C HIS A 229 28.31 69.10 2.96
N LEU A 230 28.28 69.49 1.68
CA LEU A 230 27.92 68.59 0.59
C LEU A 230 28.91 67.42 0.46
N ARG A 231 30.22 67.66 0.57
CA ARG A 231 31.25 66.60 0.53
C ARG A 231 31.19 65.66 1.74
N ASN A 232 30.84 66.18 2.91
CA ASN A 232 30.74 65.38 4.13
C ASN A 232 29.46 64.52 4.18
N ASN A 233 28.42 64.88 3.43
CA ASN A 233 27.10 64.24 3.53
C ASN A 233 26.59 63.61 2.22
N GLY A 234 27.33 63.70 1.13
CA GLY A 234 26.95 63.11 -0.16
C GLY A 234 28.12 62.97 -1.14
N ASP A 235 27.83 62.23 -2.22
CA ASP A 235 28.75 61.96 -3.32
C ASP A 235 28.19 62.54 -4.63
N LEU A 236 29.04 62.99 -5.54
CA LEU A 236 28.60 63.36 -6.89
C LEU A 236 28.25 62.12 -7.70
N ARG A 237 26.99 61.98 -8.12
CA ARG A 237 26.50 60.88 -8.95
C ARG A 237 25.69 61.40 -10.15
N SER A 238 25.78 60.71 -11.29
CA SER A 238 24.82 60.94 -12.38
C SER A 238 23.52 60.19 -12.11
N VAL A 239 22.44 60.63 -12.76
CA VAL A 239 21.15 59.90 -12.77
C VAL A 239 21.35 58.47 -13.30
N GLY A 240 22.18 58.31 -14.34
CA GLY A 240 22.50 57.00 -14.93
C GLY A 240 23.27 56.07 -13.98
N ASP A 241 24.18 56.61 -13.15
CA ASP A 241 24.92 55.81 -12.16
C ASP A 241 23.97 55.21 -11.11
N VAL A 242 23.06 56.02 -10.56
CA VAL A 242 22.07 55.59 -9.56
C VAL A 242 21.07 54.58 -10.17
N GLU A 243 20.68 54.76 -11.44
CA GLU A 243 19.83 53.81 -12.15
C GLU A 243 20.53 52.47 -12.35
N HIS A 244 21.78 52.49 -12.81
CA HIS A 244 22.52 51.27 -13.11
C HIS A 244 22.79 50.43 -11.85
N GLU A 245 23.16 51.06 -10.73
CA GLU A 245 23.34 50.37 -9.46
C GLU A 245 22.03 49.71 -8.97
N ALA A 246 20.91 50.42 -9.07
CA ALA A 246 19.59 49.90 -8.67
C ALA A 246 19.15 48.71 -9.54
N LEU A 247 19.38 48.79 -10.86
CA LEU A 247 19.13 47.69 -11.79
C LEU A 247 20.01 46.49 -11.46
N GLN A 248 21.32 46.70 -11.25
CA GLN A 248 22.25 45.61 -10.94
C GLN A 248 21.90 44.90 -9.63
N ALA A 249 21.49 45.65 -8.60
CA ALA A 249 21.04 45.07 -7.33
C ALA A 249 19.77 44.23 -7.52
N THR A 250 18.84 44.68 -8.36
CA THR A 250 17.62 43.95 -8.70
C THR A 250 17.94 42.68 -9.48
N ASP A 251 18.79 42.77 -10.50
CA ASP A 251 19.22 41.62 -11.32
C ASP A 251 19.89 40.53 -10.47
N ARG A 252 20.73 40.91 -9.49
CA ARG A 252 21.34 39.95 -8.55
C ARG A 252 20.30 39.21 -7.72
N ARG A 253 19.26 39.91 -7.24
CA ARG A 253 18.16 39.28 -6.48
C ARG A 253 17.31 38.38 -7.37
N VAL A 254 17.00 38.81 -8.58
CA VAL A 254 16.26 38.00 -9.56
C VAL A 254 17.03 36.72 -9.90
N ALA A 255 18.34 36.83 -10.14
CA ALA A 255 19.20 35.67 -10.39
C ALA A 255 19.25 34.70 -9.20
N TYR A 256 19.35 35.21 -7.96
CA TYR A 256 19.29 34.39 -6.75
C TYR A 256 17.97 33.60 -6.66
N TYR A 257 16.83 34.27 -6.83
CA TYR A 257 15.53 33.59 -6.76
C TYR A 257 15.32 32.63 -7.94
N ALA A 258 15.80 32.96 -9.14
CA ALA A 258 15.74 32.06 -10.28
C ALA A 258 16.50 30.74 -10.01
N LEU A 259 17.69 30.82 -9.40
CA LEU A 259 18.47 29.64 -8.99
C LEU A 259 17.73 28.80 -7.94
N GLN A 260 17.12 29.43 -6.94
CA GLN A 260 16.34 28.69 -5.93
C GLN A 260 15.11 27.99 -6.51
N ILE A 261 14.42 28.65 -7.46
CA ILE A 261 13.29 28.05 -8.19
C ILE A 261 13.77 26.85 -9.00
N GLU A 262 14.91 26.97 -9.69
CA GLU A 262 15.48 25.88 -10.48
C GLU A 262 15.88 24.68 -9.62
N GLU A 263 16.52 24.92 -8.46
CA GLU A 263 16.88 23.88 -7.49
C GLU A 263 15.63 23.16 -6.94
N THR A 264 14.59 23.93 -6.56
CA THR A 264 13.31 23.38 -6.10
C THR A 264 12.63 22.56 -7.19
N ASN A 265 12.61 23.05 -8.42
CA ASN A 265 12.05 22.33 -9.58
C ASN A 265 12.84 21.05 -9.91
N LYS A 266 14.16 21.04 -9.68
CA LYS A 266 14.98 19.84 -9.82
C LYS A 266 14.59 18.81 -8.75
N HIS A 267 14.48 19.23 -7.49
CA HIS A 267 14.07 18.35 -6.40
C HIS A 267 12.65 17.76 -6.62
N MET A 268 11.71 18.60 -7.09
CA MET A 268 10.36 18.16 -7.43
C MET A 268 10.36 17.06 -8.50
N ARG A 269 11.13 17.24 -9.60
CA ARG A 269 11.29 16.22 -10.64
C ARG A 269 11.89 14.92 -10.10
N GLU A 270 12.85 15.00 -9.19
CA GLU A 270 13.43 13.81 -8.55
C GLU A 270 12.39 13.04 -7.72
N LEU A 271 11.53 13.75 -6.99
CA LEU A 271 10.42 13.16 -6.23
C LEU A 271 9.38 12.54 -7.15
N GLU A 272 9.01 13.20 -8.25
CA GLU A 272 8.08 12.66 -9.25
C GLU A 272 8.60 11.33 -9.84
N VAL A 273 9.88 11.27 -10.19
CA VAL A 273 10.50 10.04 -10.70
C VAL A 273 10.47 8.94 -9.64
N LYS A 274 10.80 9.23 -8.38
CA LYS A 274 10.73 8.25 -7.29
C LYS A 274 9.29 7.77 -7.05
N ASN A 275 8.32 8.68 -7.10
CA ASN A 275 6.91 8.34 -6.94
C ASN A 275 6.44 7.39 -8.06
N ASN A 276 6.78 7.70 -9.31
CA ASN A 276 6.46 6.83 -10.46
C ASN A 276 7.14 5.45 -10.35
N GLN A 277 8.39 5.40 -9.90
CA GLN A 277 9.08 4.13 -9.64
C GLN A 277 8.40 3.31 -8.54
N ASN A 278 7.94 3.96 -7.48
CA ASN A 278 7.23 3.29 -6.39
C ASN A 278 5.84 2.80 -6.84
N ALA A 279 5.12 3.59 -7.64
CA ALA A 279 3.86 3.17 -8.24
C ALA A 279 4.02 1.90 -9.09
N MET A 280 5.04 1.85 -9.97
CA MET A 280 5.35 0.66 -10.78
C MET A 280 5.80 -0.55 -9.94
N LYS A 281 6.45 -0.34 -8.80
CA LYS A 281 6.79 -1.42 -7.86
C LYS A 281 5.53 -1.96 -7.19
N LEU A 282 4.65 -1.08 -6.75
CA LEU A 282 3.39 -1.45 -6.11
C LEU A 282 2.49 -2.24 -7.07
N GLU A 283 2.34 -1.78 -8.31
CA GLU A 283 1.56 -2.46 -9.35
C GLU A 283 2.10 -3.89 -9.61
N ARG A 284 3.42 -4.05 -9.72
CA ARG A 284 4.05 -5.39 -9.86
C ARG A 284 3.76 -6.30 -8.66
N MET A 285 3.83 -5.79 -7.44
CA MET A 285 3.51 -6.58 -6.25
C MET A 285 2.03 -6.96 -6.20
N MET A 286 1.13 -6.06 -6.63
CA MET A 286 -0.31 -6.36 -6.74
C MET A 286 -0.58 -7.45 -7.77
N GLU A 287 0.03 -7.37 -8.96
CA GLU A 287 -0.06 -8.42 -9.96
C GLU A 287 0.47 -9.76 -9.46
N GLU A 288 1.59 -9.77 -8.75
CA GLU A 288 2.16 -10.99 -8.18
C GLU A 288 1.24 -11.60 -7.12
N LYS A 289 0.68 -10.77 -6.23
CA LYS A 289 -0.34 -11.20 -5.25
C LYS A 289 -1.54 -11.83 -5.96
N ASP A 290 -2.06 -11.19 -7.00
CA ASP A 290 -3.23 -11.69 -7.73
C ASP A 290 -2.92 -13.01 -8.46
N ARG A 291 -1.72 -13.15 -9.05
CA ARG A 291 -1.24 -14.41 -9.64
C ARG A 291 -1.16 -15.53 -8.60
N LEU A 292 -0.63 -15.26 -7.41
CA LEU A 292 -0.53 -16.24 -6.33
C LEU A 292 -1.91 -16.70 -5.83
N VAL A 293 -2.85 -15.76 -5.69
CA VAL A 293 -4.24 -16.07 -5.32
C VAL A 293 -4.92 -16.91 -6.40
N GLU A 294 -4.76 -16.55 -7.67
CA GLU A 294 -5.30 -17.32 -8.81
C GLU A 294 -4.72 -18.75 -8.85
N GLU A 295 -3.41 -18.91 -8.63
CA GLU A 295 -2.77 -20.22 -8.58
C GLU A 295 -3.27 -21.07 -7.41
N HIS A 296 -3.41 -20.47 -6.23
CA HIS A 296 -3.97 -21.13 -5.06
C HIS A 296 -5.41 -21.59 -5.29
N ASN A 297 -6.25 -20.73 -5.85
CA ASN A 297 -7.63 -21.06 -6.20
C ASN A 297 -7.72 -22.20 -7.22
N LYS A 298 -6.84 -22.20 -8.24
CA LYS A 298 -6.75 -23.31 -9.21
C LYS A 298 -6.32 -24.62 -8.56
N LYS A 299 -5.41 -24.59 -7.58
CA LYS A 299 -5.02 -25.78 -6.80
C LYS A 299 -6.20 -26.32 -5.99
N ILE A 300 -6.95 -25.45 -5.32
CA ILE A 300 -8.16 -25.83 -4.57
C ILE A 300 -9.18 -26.49 -5.49
N GLN A 301 -9.47 -25.88 -6.65
CA GLN A 301 -10.42 -26.45 -7.63
C GLN A 301 -9.99 -27.83 -8.12
N LYS A 302 -8.70 -28.02 -8.48
CA LYS A 302 -8.19 -29.34 -8.90
C LYS A 302 -8.32 -30.38 -7.80
N MET A 303 -8.04 -30.01 -6.56
CA MET A 303 -8.18 -30.89 -5.40
C MET A 303 -9.66 -31.30 -5.20
N GLN A 304 -10.58 -30.34 -5.25
CA GLN A 304 -12.02 -30.60 -5.16
C GLN A 304 -12.53 -31.49 -6.30
N ASP A 305 -12.12 -31.24 -7.55
CA ASP A 305 -12.48 -32.07 -8.70
C ASP A 305 -11.99 -33.51 -8.54
N THR A 306 -10.78 -33.68 -8.02
CA THR A 306 -10.19 -35.00 -7.77
C THR A 306 -10.96 -35.75 -6.68
N ALA A 307 -11.29 -35.06 -5.57
CA ALA A 307 -12.12 -35.60 -4.50
C ALA A 307 -13.55 -35.96 -4.96
N CYS A 308 -14.16 -35.13 -5.81
CA CYS A 308 -15.46 -35.45 -6.41
C CYS A 308 -15.39 -36.66 -7.34
N LYS A 309 -14.33 -36.80 -8.15
CA LYS A 309 -14.14 -37.97 -9.02
C LYS A 309 -13.93 -39.26 -8.22
N SER A 310 -13.12 -39.23 -7.16
CA SER A 310 -12.90 -40.40 -6.30
C SER A 310 -14.18 -40.79 -5.57
N SER A 311 -14.91 -39.83 -5.02
CA SER A 311 -16.21 -40.06 -4.37
C SER A 311 -17.23 -40.68 -5.34
N ARG A 312 -17.35 -40.18 -6.57
CA ARG A 312 -18.23 -40.77 -7.60
C ARG A 312 -17.85 -42.22 -7.93
N ARG A 313 -16.55 -42.54 -8.03
CA ARG A 313 -16.09 -43.92 -8.26
C ARG A 313 -16.48 -44.85 -7.12
N ILE A 314 -16.29 -44.41 -5.87
CA ILE A 314 -16.67 -45.19 -4.68
C ILE A 314 -18.18 -45.45 -4.67
N VAL A 315 -19.00 -44.43 -4.96
CA VAL A 315 -20.46 -44.58 -5.03
C VAL A 315 -20.86 -45.57 -6.13
N ALA A 316 -20.26 -45.48 -7.32
CA ALA A 316 -20.55 -46.38 -8.43
C ALA A 316 -20.17 -47.85 -8.11
N GLU A 317 -19.01 -48.08 -7.51
CA GLU A 317 -18.56 -49.42 -7.11
C GLU A 317 -19.47 -50.01 -6.03
N ASN A 318 -19.87 -49.21 -5.04
CA ASN A 318 -20.82 -49.63 -4.02
C ASN A 318 -22.18 -50.01 -4.61
N LEU A 319 -22.66 -49.27 -5.62
CA LEU A 319 -23.90 -49.60 -6.32
C LEU A 319 -23.80 -50.95 -7.03
N ARG A 320 -22.68 -51.20 -7.73
CA ARG A 320 -22.39 -52.46 -8.43
C ARG A 320 -22.37 -53.65 -7.46
N LEU A 321 -21.64 -53.52 -6.34
CA LEU A 321 -21.58 -54.55 -5.31
C LEU A 321 -22.95 -54.84 -4.71
N HIS A 322 -23.79 -53.82 -4.55
CA HIS A 322 -25.14 -54.00 -4.06
C HIS A 322 -26.03 -54.80 -5.04
N GLU A 323 -25.90 -54.56 -6.36
CA GLU A 323 -26.60 -55.33 -7.40
C GLU A 323 -26.13 -56.80 -7.44
N GLU A 324 -24.83 -57.05 -7.29
CA GLU A 324 -24.25 -58.40 -7.20
C GLU A 324 -24.77 -59.17 -5.98
N LEU A 325 -24.86 -58.52 -4.82
CA LEU A 325 -25.46 -59.12 -3.62
C LEU A 325 -26.95 -59.44 -3.83
N GLN A 326 -27.68 -58.58 -4.53
CA GLN A 326 -29.11 -58.78 -4.80
C GLN A 326 -29.35 -59.94 -5.79
N THR A 327 -28.49 -60.10 -6.80
CA THR A 327 -28.55 -61.24 -7.73
C THR A 327 -28.22 -62.55 -7.04
N LYS A 328 -27.17 -62.61 -6.21
CA LYS A 328 -26.83 -63.79 -5.40
C LYS A 328 -27.96 -64.21 -4.46
N ARG A 329 -28.65 -63.24 -3.86
CA ARG A 329 -29.86 -63.50 -3.05
C ARG A 329 -30.96 -64.18 -3.85
N LYS A 330 -31.31 -63.67 -5.04
CA LYS A 330 -32.33 -64.28 -5.91
C LYS A 330 -31.95 -65.69 -6.33
N GLU A 331 -30.66 -65.95 -6.57
CA GLU A 331 -30.13 -67.26 -6.94
C GLU A 331 -30.31 -68.29 -5.80
N ILE A 332 -30.03 -67.88 -4.55
CA ILE A 332 -30.23 -68.72 -3.35
C ILE A 332 -31.73 -69.00 -3.13
N ASP A 333 -32.58 -67.98 -3.22
CA ASP A 333 -34.03 -68.15 -3.06
C ASP A 333 -34.61 -69.10 -4.14
N GLY A 334 -34.10 -69.03 -5.37
CA GLY A 334 -34.45 -69.95 -6.45
C GLY A 334 -34.06 -71.39 -6.17
N ARG A 335 -32.84 -71.63 -5.67
CA ARG A 335 -32.38 -72.97 -5.25
C ARG A 335 -33.23 -73.53 -4.11
N CYS A 336 -33.62 -72.72 -3.14
CA CYS A 336 -34.51 -73.14 -2.06
C CYS A 336 -35.86 -73.66 -2.59
N LYS A 337 -36.49 -72.94 -3.52
CA LYS A 337 -37.76 -73.37 -4.15
C LYS A 337 -37.61 -74.68 -4.94
N GLN A 338 -36.52 -74.84 -5.69
CA GLN A 338 -36.23 -76.08 -6.42
C GLN A 338 -36.07 -77.28 -5.48
N LEU A 339 -35.45 -77.09 -4.30
CA LEU A 339 -35.33 -78.13 -3.28
C LEU A 339 -36.67 -78.46 -2.61
N GLU A 340 -37.59 -77.50 -2.47
CA GLU A 340 -38.97 -77.76 -2.03
C GLU A 340 -39.73 -78.60 -3.06
N ASP A 341 -39.64 -78.27 -4.35
CA ASP A 341 -40.28 -79.01 -5.44
C ASP A 341 -39.72 -80.44 -5.58
N LEU A 342 -38.41 -80.63 -5.41
CA LEU A 342 -37.79 -81.96 -5.43
C LEU A 342 -38.16 -82.80 -4.19
N ALA A 343 -38.35 -82.16 -3.04
CA ALA A 343 -38.79 -82.83 -1.81
C ALA A 343 -40.22 -83.37 -1.90
N THR A 344 -41.09 -82.74 -2.70
CA THR A 344 -42.45 -83.24 -2.92
C THR A 344 -42.52 -84.39 -3.93
N LYS A 345 -41.45 -84.65 -4.72
CA LYS A 345 -41.44 -85.62 -5.83
C LYS A 345 -40.60 -86.90 -5.60
N SER A 346 -39.72 -86.98 -4.60
CA SER A 346 -38.78 -88.12 -4.42
C SER A 346 -38.84 -88.73 -3.02
N ASN A 347 -38.95 -90.07 -2.94
CA ASN A 347 -38.87 -90.86 -1.71
C ASN A 347 -37.46 -91.42 -1.42
N ILE A 348 -36.38 -90.91 -2.05
CA ILE A 348 -35.01 -91.42 -1.84
C ILE A 348 -34.07 -90.32 -1.31
N ASN A 349 -33.38 -90.64 -0.21
CA ASN A 349 -32.36 -89.86 0.51
C ASN A 349 -32.82 -88.54 1.16
N LYS A 350 -33.94 -88.61 1.90
CA LYS A 350 -34.45 -87.57 2.80
C LYS A 350 -33.35 -86.88 3.63
N ALA A 351 -32.44 -87.67 4.22
CA ALA A 351 -31.35 -87.15 5.05
C ALA A 351 -30.36 -86.22 4.31
N LYS A 352 -30.06 -86.48 3.03
CA LYS A 352 -29.13 -85.66 2.24
C LYS A 352 -29.80 -84.35 1.80
N LEU A 353 -31.08 -84.44 1.44
CA LEU A 353 -31.92 -83.29 1.10
C LEU A 353 -32.17 -82.38 2.31
N ASP A 354 -32.45 -82.95 3.47
CA ASP A 354 -32.67 -82.22 4.71
C ASP A 354 -31.39 -81.53 5.19
N ALA A 355 -30.22 -82.19 5.07
CA ALA A 355 -28.93 -81.56 5.35
C ALA A 355 -28.61 -80.37 4.43
N GLU A 356 -28.96 -80.47 3.15
CA GLU A 356 -28.73 -79.40 2.17
C GLU A 356 -29.73 -78.24 2.33
N LYS A 357 -30.98 -78.54 2.71
CA LYS A 357 -31.98 -77.54 3.12
C LYS A 357 -31.53 -76.80 4.39
N GLU A 358 -31.04 -77.52 5.39
CA GLU A 358 -30.58 -76.90 6.63
C GLU A 358 -29.32 -76.06 6.41
N LYS A 359 -28.42 -76.49 5.53
CA LYS A 359 -27.28 -75.68 5.08
C LYS A 359 -27.74 -74.39 4.39
N ASN A 360 -28.65 -74.48 3.42
CA ASN A 360 -29.19 -73.30 2.74
C ASN A 360 -29.97 -72.37 3.68
N ALA A 361 -30.71 -72.91 4.66
CA ALA A 361 -31.39 -72.10 5.67
C ALA A 361 -30.40 -71.35 6.57
N LYS A 362 -29.28 -71.99 6.96
CA LYS A 362 -28.19 -71.35 7.70
C LYS A 362 -27.49 -70.27 6.85
N ASP A 363 -27.20 -70.56 5.59
CA ASP A 363 -26.58 -69.61 4.66
C ASP A 363 -27.50 -68.40 4.39
N ASN A 364 -28.81 -68.61 4.21
CA ASN A 364 -29.78 -67.52 4.02
C ASN A 364 -30.00 -66.71 5.32
N GLY A 365 -29.96 -67.36 6.48
CA GLY A 365 -29.95 -66.70 7.79
C GLY A 365 -28.73 -65.80 8.00
N LEU A 366 -27.53 -66.29 7.63
CA LEU A 366 -26.29 -65.52 7.66
C LEU A 366 -26.33 -64.35 6.67
N LEU A 367 -26.84 -64.55 5.45
CA LEU A 367 -26.98 -63.51 4.45
C LEU A 367 -27.96 -62.41 4.89
N ASN A 368 -29.07 -62.77 5.53
CA ASN A 368 -30.03 -61.83 6.09
C ASN A 368 -29.43 -61.01 7.24
N LEU A 369 -28.68 -61.66 8.13
CA LEU A 369 -27.96 -60.97 9.20
C LEU A 369 -26.90 -60.02 8.62
N ALA A 370 -26.16 -60.44 7.59
CA ALA A 370 -25.19 -59.58 6.90
C ALA A 370 -25.86 -58.38 6.22
N THR A 371 -27.00 -58.59 5.55
CA THR A 371 -27.76 -57.51 4.88
C THR A 371 -28.34 -56.53 5.91
N LEU A 372 -28.81 -57.02 7.05
CA LEU A 372 -29.33 -56.18 8.12
C LEU A 372 -28.21 -55.32 8.73
N LYS A 373 -27.06 -55.94 9.02
CA LYS A 373 -25.86 -55.23 9.50
C LYS A 373 -25.36 -54.20 8.48
N GLN A 374 -25.38 -54.53 7.19
CA GLN A 374 -25.03 -53.61 6.11
C GLN A 374 -25.97 -52.40 6.10
N LYS A 375 -27.29 -52.61 6.13
CA LYS A 375 -28.28 -51.52 6.21
C LYS A 375 -28.11 -50.64 7.45
N GLU A 376 -27.76 -51.24 8.59
CA GLU A 376 -27.50 -50.51 9.82
C GLU A 376 -26.22 -49.66 9.72
N ALA A 377 -25.17 -50.21 9.12
CA ALA A 377 -23.93 -49.50 8.81
C ALA A 377 -24.15 -48.36 7.80
N ASP A 378 -24.90 -48.61 6.72
CA ASP A 378 -25.21 -47.62 5.68
C ASP A 378 -26.04 -46.45 6.26
N LYS A 379 -26.99 -46.76 7.16
CA LYS A 379 -27.75 -45.73 7.88
C LYS A 379 -26.88 -44.92 8.83
N GLY A 380 -25.88 -45.56 9.46
CA GLY A 380 -24.86 -44.88 10.25
C GLY A 380 -23.98 -43.96 9.40
N LEU A 381 -23.52 -44.45 8.25
CA LEU A 381 -22.70 -43.70 7.28
C LEU A 381 -23.46 -42.48 6.74
N LEU A 382 -24.72 -42.63 6.35
CA LEU A 382 -25.57 -41.53 5.88
C LEU A 382 -25.68 -40.40 6.91
N ARG A 383 -25.88 -40.73 8.19
CA ARG A 383 -25.91 -39.73 9.27
C ARG A 383 -24.57 -39.02 9.42
N LEU A 384 -23.47 -39.76 9.33
CA LEU A 384 -22.11 -39.21 9.42
C LEU A 384 -21.81 -38.26 8.25
N VAL A 385 -22.15 -38.67 7.02
CA VAL A 385 -22.01 -37.84 5.81
C VAL A 385 -22.85 -36.58 5.91
N GLN A 386 -24.09 -36.69 6.40
CA GLN A 386 -24.95 -35.52 6.57
C GLN A 386 -24.42 -34.56 7.63
N LYS A 387 -23.96 -35.08 8.77
CA LYS A 387 -23.34 -34.27 9.81
C LYS A 387 -22.07 -33.57 9.30
N GLN A 388 -21.22 -34.29 8.59
CA GLN A 388 -20.02 -33.72 7.98
C GLN A 388 -20.38 -32.62 6.98
N LYS A 389 -21.43 -32.82 6.17
CA LYS A 389 -21.92 -31.79 5.24
C LYS A 389 -22.36 -30.53 5.98
N GLU A 390 -23.16 -30.67 7.04
CA GLU A 390 -23.61 -29.55 7.87
C GLU A 390 -22.43 -28.82 8.52
N GLU A 391 -21.44 -29.56 9.04
CA GLU A 391 -20.21 -29.00 9.59
C GLU A 391 -19.37 -28.26 8.52
N THR A 392 -19.27 -28.80 7.31
CA THR A 392 -18.55 -28.14 6.20
C THR A 392 -19.27 -26.89 5.70
N ASP A 393 -20.61 -26.93 5.60
CA ASP A 393 -21.41 -25.79 5.15
C ASP A 393 -21.33 -24.64 6.18
N ALA A 394 -21.38 -24.97 7.48
CA ALA A 394 -21.19 -23.99 8.55
C ALA A 394 -19.77 -23.39 8.55
N ALA A 395 -18.74 -24.22 8.32
CA ALA A 395 -17.36 -23.73 8.23
C ALA A 395 -17.16 -22.80 7.02
N LEU A 396 -17.74 -23.13 5.86
CA LEU A 396 -17.69 -22.28 4.67
C LEU A 396 -18.38 -20.93 4.90
N GLU A 397 -19.52 -20.90 5.59
CA GLU A 397 -20.20 -19.64 5.88
C GLU A 397 -19.40 -18.78 6.86
N ASN A 398 -18.76 -19.38 7.86
CA ASN A 398 -17.83 -18.69 8.75
C ASN A 398 -16.63 -18.10 7.98
N ILE A 399 -16.04 -18.86 7.04
CA ILE A 399 -14.93 -18.37 6.20
C ILE A 399 -15.37 -17.14 5.40
N LYS A 400 -16.55 -17.18 4.75
CA LYS A 400 -17.05 -16.02 4.01
C LYS A 400 -17.26 -14.80 4.90
N GLU A 401 -17.77 -15.00 6.11
CA GLU A 401 -17.96 -13.90 7.06
C GLU A 401 -16.62 -13.29 7.48
N LEU A 402 -15.61 -14.13 7.74
CA LEU A 402 -14.25 -13.68 8.04
C LEU A 402 -13.60 -12.96 6.85
N GLU A 403 -13.84 -13.40 5.62
CA GLU A 403 -13.37 -12.71 4.42
C GLU A 403 -14.01 -11.32 4.27
N ARG A 404 -15.31 -11.19 4.56
CA ARG A 404 -16.01 -9.89 4.55
C ARG A 404 -15.46 -8.95 5.62
N THR A 405 -15.25 -9.43 6.84
CA THR A 405 -14.72 -8.60 7.94
C THR A 405 -13.26 -8.21 7.71
N LEU A 406 -12.45 -9.09 7.13
CA LEU A 406 -11.09 -8.77 6.70
C LEU A 406 -11.10 -7.69 5.61
N ALA A 407 -11.98 -7.82 4.61
CA ALA A 407 -12.11 -6.83 3.54
C ALA A 407 -12.56 -5.45 4.07
N SER A 408 -13.50 -5.41 5.02
CA SER A 408 -13.91 -4.15 5.67
C SER A 408 -12.78 -3.55 6.50
N LYS A 409 -12.00 -4.36 7.22
CA LYS A 409 -10.82 -3.90 7.96
C LYS A 409 -9.79 -3.26 7.02
N HIS A 410 -9.40 -3.94 5.94
CA HIS A 410 -8.44 -3.39 4.97
C HIS A 410 -8.95 -2.08 4.33
N LYS A 411 -10.26 -1.98 4.09
CA LYS A 411 -10.87 -0.74 3.59
C LYS A 411 -10.73 0.39 4.59
N LEU A 412 -10.98 0.13 5.88
CA LEU A 412 -10.84 1.10 6.95
C LEU A 412 -9.38 1.59 7.09
N GLU A 413 -8.41 0.68 7.05
CA GLU A 413 -6.98 1.00 7.07
C GLU A 413 -6.57 1.91 5.90
N LEU A 414 -7.08 1.63 4.69
CA LEU A 414 -6.82 2.47 3.53
C LEU A 414 -7.41 3.87 3.68
N GLU A 415 -8.62 3.99 4.23
CA GLU A 415 -9.27 5.29 4.47
C GLU A 415 -8.50 6.11 5.52
N ILE A 416 -8.02 5.47 6.59
CA ILE A 416 -7.15 6.08 7.61
C ILE A 416 -5.89 6.65 6.97
N GLU A 417 -5.17 5.86 6.15
CA GLU A 417 -3.95 6.32 5.49
C GLU A 417 -4.21 7.44 4.46
N GLN A 418 -5.32 7.38 3.73
CA GLN A 418 -5.73 8.46 2.83
C GLN A 418 -6.00 9.77 3.58
N LEU A 419 -6.67 9.71 4.74
CA LEU A 419 -6.93 10.89 5.58
C LEU A 419 -5.64 11.44 6.19
N ARG A 420 -4.74 10.58 6.68
CA ARG A 420 -3.41 10.97 7.19
C ARG A 420 -2.60 11.68 6.11
N GLY A 421 -2.57 11.13 4.89
CA GLY A 421 -1.87 11.74 3.75
C GLY A 421 -2.45 13.11 3.36
N LYS A 422 -3.77 13.25 3.30
CA LYS A 422 -4.44 14.54 3.02
C LYS A 422 -4.10 15.59 4.08
N LEU A 423 -4.13 15.22 5.36
CA LEU A 423 -3.79 16.11 6.47
C LEU A 423 -2.33 16.60 6.38
N GLU A 424 -1.38 15.71 6.02
CA GLU A 424 0.02 16.11 5.90
C GLU A 424 0.27 17.05 4.70
N VAL A 425 -0.42 16.84 3.57
CA VAL A 425 -0.37 17.77 2.42
C VAL A 425 -0.91 19.15 2.81
N MET A 426 -2.05 19.21 3.49
CA MET A 426 -2.66 20.49 3.91
C MET A 426 -1.79 21.26 4.91
N LYS A 427 -1.07 20.56 5.79
CA LYS A 427 -0.11 21.17 6.72
C LYS A 427 1.06 21.87 6.00
N HIS A 428 1.47 21.37 4.83
CA HIS A 428 2.56 21.96 4.04
C HIS A 428 2.11 23.06 3.07
N MET A 429 0.83 23.11 2.70
CA MET A 429 0.29 24.10 1.75
C MET A 429 0.05 25.49 2.36
N GLY A 430 0.20 25.66 3.68
CA GLY A 430 -0.03 26.92 4.39
C GLY A 430 -1.53 27.22 4.61
N THR A 431 -1.89 27.68 5.81
CA THR A 431 -3.28 28.01 6.17
C THR A 431 -3.64 29.40 5.65
N GLU A 432 -3.91 29.51 4.35
CA GLU A 432 -4.66 30.64 3.83
C GLU A 432 -6.16 30.35 4.07
N GLU A 433 -6.80 31.14 4.94
CA GLU A 433 -8.23 31.13 5.33
C GLU A 433 -8.70 30.23 6.51
N ASP A 434 -9.59 30.79 7.35
CA ASP A 434 -10.31 30.15 8.46
C ASP A 434 -11.17 28.94 8.04
N THR A 435 -11.53 28.85 6.76
CA THR A 435 -12.26 27.75 6.12
C THR A 435 -11.42 26.46 6.10
N ASN A 436 -10.12 26.56 5.86
CA ASN A 436 -9.21 25.41 5.83
C ASN A 436 -9.00 24.79 7.23
N LEU A 437 -9.04 25.59 8.30
CA LEU A 437 -8.90 25.09 9.67
C LEU A 437 -10.07 24.18 10.09
N LYS A 438 -11.31 24.57 9.77
CA LYS A 438 -12.50 23.76 10.07
C LYS A 438 -12.52 22.45 9.30
N GLU A 439 -12.08 22.45 8.04
CA GLU A 439 -11.98 21.22 7.25
C GLU A 439 -10.92 20.28 7.81
N ILE A 440 -9.76 20.81 8.19
CA ILE A 440 -8.68 20.05 8.85
C ILE A 440 -9.17 19.45 10.16
N GLU A 441 -9.90 20.21 10.99
CA GLU A 441 -10.43 19.73 12.27
C GLU A 441 -11.44 18.61 12.07
N LYS A 442 -12.39 18.78 11.14
CA LYS A 442 -13.35 17.72 10.76
C LYS A 442 -12.66 16.45 10.25
N MET A 443 -11.57 16.59 9.48
CA MET A 443 -10.79 15.42 9.03
C MET A 443 -10.05 14.74 10.18
N ARG A 444 -9.56 15.48 11.18
CA ARG A 444 -8.97 14.88 12.39
C ARG A 444 -10.00 14.11 13.20
N GLU A 445 -11.19 14.67 13.39
CA GLU A 445 -12.29 13.98 14.08
C GLU A 445 -12.66 12.67 13.38
N SER A 446 -12.84 12.70 12.05
CA SER A 446 -13.14 11.49 11.28
C SER A 446 -12.00 10.47 11.26
N LEU A 447 -10.75 10.94 11.32
CA LEU A 447 -9.58 10.07 11.44
C LEU A 447 -9.57 9.37 12.81
N GLN A 448 -9.82 10.12 13.89
CA GLN A 448 -9.89 9.56 15.24
C GLN A 448 -11.01 8.52 15.35
N GLU A 449 -12.21 8.80 14.84
CA GLU A 449 -13.33 7.85 14.84
C GLU A 449 -12.97 6.52 14.17
N LYS A 450 -12.26 6.58 13.02
CA LYS A 450 -11.83 5.37 12.30
C LYS A 450 -10.68 4.65 12.99
N ASP A 451 -9.73 5.38 13.57
CA ASP A 451 -8.65 4.79 14.37
C ASP A 451 -9.24 4.04 15.59
N ASP A 452 -10.24 4.63 16.26
CA ASP A 452 -10.96 4.00 17.38
C ASP A 452 -11.73 2.73 16.94
N GLU A 453 -12.37 2.77 15.76
CA GLU A 453 -13.05 1.60 15.17
C GLU A 453 -12.06 0.46 14.87
N LEU A 454 -10.90 0.78 14.29
CA LEU A 454 -9.85 -0.18 13.99
C LEU A 454 -9.27 -0.80 15.28
N GLU A 455 -9.03 0.02 16.30
CA GLU A 455 -8.55 -0.43 17.62
C GLU A 455 -9.57 -1.36 18.31
N ALA A 456 -10.87 -1.06 18.18
CA ALA A 456 -11.93 -1.92 18.72
C ALA A 456 -11.92 -3.32 18.06
N ILE A 457 -11.72 -3.39 16.74
CA ILE A 457 -11.60 -4.66 15.99
C ILE A 457 -10.37 -5.45 16.46
N ASP A 458 -9.22 -4.80 16.60
CA ASP A 458 -7.97 -5.45 17.03
C ASP A 458 -8.02 -5.92 18.48
N SER A 459 -8.63 -5.13 19.37
CA SER A 459 -8.87 -5.50 20.77
C SER A 459 -9.78 -6.73 20.89
N LEU A 460 -10.84 -6.80 20.08
CA LEU A 460 -11.70 -7.98 20.01
C LEU A 460 -10.93 -9.21 19.53
N ASN A 461 -10.14 -9.09 18.47
CA ASN A 461 -9.31 -10.19 17.95
C ASN A 461 -8.33 -10.70 19.01
N GLN A 462 -7.65 -9.81 19.71
CA GLN A 462 -6.73 -10.19 20.78
C GLN A 462 -7.47 -10.91 21.93
N THR A 463 -8.66 -10.44 22.28
CA THR A 463 -9.51 -11.07 23.31
C THR A 463 -9.93 -12.49 22.89
N LEU A 464 -10.31 -12.68 21.62
CA LEU A 464 -10.69 -13.97 21.08
C LEU A 464 -9.51 -14.95 21.10
N ILE A 465 -8.31 -14.52 20.71
CA ILE A 465 -7.09 -15.34 20.76
C ILE A 465 -6.80 -15.79 22.20
N VAL A 466 -6.88 -14.88 23.17
CA VAL A 466 -6.66 -15.21 24.59
C VAL A 466 -7.71 -16.21 25.07
N LYS A 467 -8.97 -16.02 24.70
CA LYS A 467 -10.06 -16.92 25.08
C LYS A 467 -9.90 -18.30 24.45
N GLU A 468 -9.55 -18.39 23.17
CA GLU A 468 -9.31 -19.65 22.46
C GLU A 468 -8.20 -20.46 23.13
N ARG A 469 -7.06 -19.82 23.41
CA ARG A 469 -5.95 -20.44 24.14
C ARG A 469 -6.40 -20.99 25.50
N ARG A 470 -7.10 -20.17 26.30
CA ARG A 470 -7.65 -20.60 27.59
C ARG A 470 -8.59 -21.80 27.45
N THR A 471 -9.51 -21.77 26.49
CA THR A 471 -10.44 -22.89 26.27
C THR A 471 -9.74 -24.15 25.78
N ASN A 472 -8.67 -24.02 24.98
CA ASN A 472 -7.86 -25.15 24.53
C ASN A 472 -7.07 -25.75 25.70
N ASP A 473 -6.51 -24.92 26.58
CA ASP A 473 -5.81 -25.36 27.80
C ASP A 473 -6.79 -26.09 28.74
N GLU A 474 -7.98 -25.53 28.98
CA GLU A 474 -9.03 -26.18 29.77
C GLU A 474 -9.46 -27.54 29.18
N LEU A 475 -9.56 -27.64 27.85
CA LEU A 475 -9.89 -28.88 27.16
C LEU A 475 -8.78 -29.92 27.32
N ALA A 476 -7.51 -29.49 27.22
CA ALA A 476 -6.36 -30.35 27.41
C ALA A 476 -6.26 -30.88 28.85
N ASP A 477 -6.46 -30.01 29.84
CA ASP A 477 -6.50 -30.39 31.26
C ASP A 477 -7.66 -31.34 31.55
N ALA A 478 -8.87 -31.06 31.02
CA ALA A 478 -10.01 -31.96 31.16
C ALA A 478 -9.73 -33.35 30.56
N LYS A 479 -9.07 -33.42 29.39
CA LYS A 479 -8.65 -34.69 28.79
C LYS A 479 -7.68 -35.45 29.71
N LYS A 480 -6.69 -34.75 30.27
CA LYS A 480 -5.68 -35.31 31.17
C LYS A 480 -6.31 -35.87 32.45
N ASP A 481 -7.25 -35.13 33.04
CA ASP A 481 -8.00 -35.56 34.22
C ASP A 481 -8.89 -36.77 33.93
N LEU A 482 -9.56 -36.80 32.78
CA LEU A 482 -10.35 -37.96 32.36
C LEU A 482 -9.48 -39.20 32.17
N ILE A 483 -8.31 -39.07 31.52
CA ILE A 483 -7.34 -40.16 31.36
C ILE A 483 -6.89 -40.67 32.75
N SER A 484 -6.48 -39.76 33.64
CA SER A 484 -6.06 -40.08 35.01
C SER A 484 -7.18 -40.78 35.81
N GLY A 485 -8.41 -40.28 35.71
CA GLY A 485 -9.58 -40.87 36.35
C GLY A 485 -9.89 -42.27 35.85
N LEU A 486 -9.87 -42.48 34.52
CA LEU A 486 -10.09 -43.80 33.92
C LEU A 486 -9.01 -44.80 34.33
N TYR A 487 -7.73 -44.38 34.41
CA TYR A 487 -6.66 -45.23 34.93
C TYR A 487 -6.92 -45.69 36.37
N LYS A 488 -7.44 -44.82 37.24
CA LYS A 488 -7.81 -45.21 38.62
C LYS A 488 -8.99 -46.18 38.66
N MET A 489 -9.81 -46.22 37.62
CA MET A 489 -10.98 -47.10 37.52
C MET A 489 -10.72 -48.41 36.75
N SER A 490 -9.46 -48.72 36.38
CA SER A 490 -9.06 -49.85 35.53
C SER A 490 -9.50 -51.25 36.01
N GLY A 491 -10.02 -51.39 37.24
CA GLY A 491 -10.55 -52.64 37.78
C GLY A 491 -12.05 -52.88 37.58
N CYS A 492 -12.80 -51.91 37.05
CA CYS A 492 -14.26 -52.03 36.85
C CYS A 492 -14.60 -52.31 35.38
N ARG A 493 -15.63 -53.13 35.13
CA ARG A 493 -16.20 -53.31 33.77
C ARG A 493 -16.76 -51.97 33.29
N SER A 494 -16.00 -51.26 32.48
CA SER A 494 -16.36 -49.96 31.89
C SER A 494 -16.41 -50.07 30.37
N ASN A 495 -17.33 -49.30 29.76
CA ASN A 495 -17.39 -49.19 28.30
C ASN A 495 -16.27 -48.29 27.74
N PHE A 496 -15.65 -47.48 28.59
CA PHE A 496 -14.56 -46.58 28.25
C PHE A 496 -13.34 -46.86 29.10
N GLY A 497 -12.16 -46.70 28.51
CA GLY A 497 -10.87 -46.87 29.15
C GLY A 497 -9.81 -45.99 28.53
N VAL A 498 -8.55 -46.24 28.90
CA VAL A 498 -7.40 -45.58 28.29
C VAL A 498 -6.63 -46.61 27.48
N LYS A 499 -6.35 -46.29 26.21
CA LYS A 499 -5.43 -47.06 25.37
C LYS A 499 -4.10 -46.32 25.29
N ARG A 500 -2.98 -47.04 25.41
CA ARG A 500 -1.64 -46.48 25.20
C ARG A 500 -1.26 -46.69 23.74
N MET A 501 -1.35 -45.64 22.93
CA MET A 501 -1.06 -45.71 21.50
C MET A 501 0.43 -45.94 21.29
N GLY A 502 0.77 -46.99 20.55
CA GLY A 502 2.17 -47.41 20.30
C GLY A 502 2.76 -48.32 21.37
N GLU A 503 1.96 -48.78 22.34
CA GLU A 503 2.34 -49.88 23.23
C GLU A 503 2.11 -51.23 22.52
N LEU A 504 3.06 -52.16 22.65
CA LEU A 504 2.91 -53.49 22.09
C LEU A 504 1.77 -54.22 22.83
N ASP A 505 0.86 -54.87 22.11
CA ASP A 505 -0.14 -55.72 22.76
C ASP A 505 0.54 -56.99 23.28
N HIS A 506 0.96 -56.97 24.55
CA HIS A 506 1.64 -58.09 25.19
C HIS A 506 0.84 -59.38 25.08
N LYS A 507 -0.49 -59.31 25.24
CA LYS A 507 -1.33 -60.51 25.23
C LYS A 507 -1.36 -61.13 23.84
N ALA A 508 -1.58 -60.33 22.81
CA ALA A 508 -1.58 -60.80 21.42
C ALA A 508 -0.19 -61.28 20.99
N PHE A 509 0.85 -60.51 21.32
CA PHE A 509 2.23 -60.81 20.95
C PHE A 509 2.76 -62.09 21.62
N ILE A 510 2.56 -62.23 22.94
CA ILE A 510 2.95 -63.44 23.67
C ILE A 510 2.18 -64.65 23.16
N ALA A 511 0.87 -64.53 22.92
CA ALA A 511 0.08 -65.63 22.38
C ALA A 511 0.58 -66.10 21.00
N ALA A 512 0.94 -65.16 20.11
CA ALA A 512 1.54 -65.48 18.82
C ALA A 512 2.91 -66.16 18.97
N CYS A 513 3.75 -65.66 19.89
CA CYS A 513 5.07 -66.24 20.12
C CYS A 513 5.00 -67.63 20.76
N LYS A 514 4.01 -67.90 21.63
CA LYS A 514 3.78 -69.22 22.25
C LYS A 514 3.54 -70.32 21.22
N GLU A 515 2.81 -70.01 20.14
CA GLU A 515 2.52 -70.98 19.07
C GLU A 515 3.78 -71.44 18.33
N ILE A 516 4.87 -70.67 18.38
CA ILE A 516 6.11 -70.94 17.63
C ILE A 516 7.27 -71.36 18.54
N LYS A 517 7.50 -70.63 19.64
CA LYS A 517 8.64 -70.83 20.54
C LYS A 517 8.31 -71.76 21.72
N GLY A 518 7.05 -72.16 21.88
CA GLY A 518 6.57 -72.92 23.03
C GLY A 518 6.24 -72.03 24.24
N ASP A 519 5.64 -72.63 25.27
CA ASP A 519 5.14 -71.91 26.44
C ASP A 519 6.22 -71.75 27.53
N ASN A 520 7.21 -70.88 27.27
CA ASN A 520 8.20 -70.46 28.26
C ASN A 520 8.00 -69.00 28.66
N GLY A 521 7.31 -68.78 29.78
CA GLY A 521 6.88 -67.45 30.23
C GLY A 521 8.00 -66.42 30.35
N GLU A 522 9.17 -66.78 30.88
CA GLU A 522 10.30 -65.84 31.04
C GLU A 522 10.89 -65.42 29.69
N GLN A 523 11.11 -66.38 28.79
CA GLN A 523 11.64 -66.08 27.45
C GLN A 523 10.67 -65.25 26.61
N LEU A 524 9.37 -65.49 26.74
CA LEU A 524 8.34 -64.74 26.03
C LEU A 524 8.23 -63.30 26.55
N ALA A 525 8.38 -63.08 27.85
CA ALA A 525 8.41 -61.75 28.45
C ALA A 525 9.65 -60.96 27.99
N LEU A 526 10.84 -61.58 28.03
CA LEU A 526 12.09 -61.01 27.50
C LEU A 526 11.96 -60.61 26.02
N LEU A 527 11.32 -61.45 25.22
CA LEU A 527 11.10 -61.19 23.81
C LEU A 527 10.14 -60.02 23.57
N CYS A 528 9.08 -59.91 24.38
CA CYS A 528 8.14 -58.80 24.33
C CYS A 528 8.85 -57.48 24.66
N SER A 529 9.63 -57.43 25.75
CA SER A 529 10.40 -56.24 26.12
C SER A 529 11.45 -55.86 25.07
N LYS A 530 12.15 -56.85 24.48
CA LYS A 530 13.07 -56.58 23.37
C LYS A 530 12.38 -55.82 22.24
N TRP A 531 11.21 -56.28 21.81
CA TRP A 531 10.49 -55.63 20.72
C TRP A 531 9.91 -54.28 21.10
N GLU A 532 9.50 -54.06 22.35
CA GLU A 532 9.14 -52.73 22.83
C GLU A 532 10.32 -51.75 22.75
N ASP A 533 11.51 -52.20 23.13
CA ASP A 533 12.73 -51.37 23.06
C ASP A 533 13.11 -51.07 21.61
N GLU A 534 12.99 -52.05 20.71
CA GLU A 534 13.19 -51.84 19.27
C GLU A 534 12.22 -50.78 18.74
N ILE A 535 10.91 -50.90 19.01
CA ILE A 535 9.88 -49.94 18.57
C ILE A 535 10.19 -48.51 19.04
N ARG A 536 10.72 -48.38 20.27
CA ARG A 536 11.07 -47.08 20.87
C ARG A 536 12.35 -46.46 20.30
N GLN A 537 13.17 -47.19 19.54
CA GLN A 537 14.40 -46.66 18.96
C GLN A 537 14.08 -45.61 17.88
N PRO A 538 14.53 -44.35 18.03
CA PRO A 538 14.33 -43.31 17.02
C PRO A 538 14.97 -43.63 15.67
N GLU A 539 16.10 -44.35 15.69
CA GLU A 539 16.88 -44.72 14.50
C GLU A 539 16.15 -45.76 13.63
N TRP A 540 15.23 -46.53 14.20
CA TRP A 540 14.45 -47.51 13.46
C TRP A 540 13.13 -46.91 12.97
N HIS A 541 13.14 -46.41 11.74
CA HIS A 541 11.96 -45.82 11.10
C HIS A 541 11.58 -46.62 9.83
N PRO A 542 10.85 -47.74 9.98
CA PRO A 542 10.53 -48.66 8.89
C PRO A 542 9.37 -48.14 8.02
N PHE A 543 9.33 -46.84 7.73
CA PHE A 543 8.29 -46.22 6.91
C PHE A 543 8.85 -45.65 5.60
N LYS A 544 8.01 -45.66 4.57
CA LYS A 544 8.20 -44.99 3.28
C LYS A 544 7.04 -44.02 3.06
N VAL A 545 7.34 -42.86 2.51
CA VAL A 545 6.33 -41.87 2.12
C VAL A 545 5.74 -42.26 0.78
N ILE A 546 4.41 -42.30 0.70
CA ILE A 546 3.65 -42.44 -0.53
C ILE A 546 2.70 -41.26 -0.69
N MET A 547 2.39 -40.92 -1.94
CA MET A 547 1.38 -39.92 -2.24
C MET A 547 0.02 -40.60 -2.41
N VAL A 548 -0.90 -40.30 -1.49
CA VAL A 548 -2.30 -40.74 -1.56
C VAL A 548 -3.19 -39.50 -1.51
N ASP A 549 -3.98 -39.27 -2.55
CA ASP A 549 -4.89 -38.11 -2.66
C ASP A 549 -4.20 -36.74 -2.54
N GLY A 550 -2.92 -36.63 -2.94
CA GLY A 550 -2.15 -35.39 -2.85
C GLY A 550 -1.58 -35.09 -1.46
N GLN A 551 -1.76 -36.00 -0.50
CA GLN A 551 -1.12 -35.95 0.82
C GLN A 551 -0.02 -37.01 0.92
N GLU A 552 1.09 -36.62 1.54
CA GLU A 552 2.15 -37.53 1.95
C GLU A 552 1.62 -38.43 3.09
N LYS A 553 1.57 -39.74 2.86
CA LYS A 553 1.24 -40.74 3.87
C LYS A 553 2.39 -41.69 4.05
N GLU A 554 2.76 -41.96 5.29
CA GLU A 554 3.78 -42.94 5.63
C GLU A 554 3.15 -44.33 5.76
N ILE A 555 3.71 -45.29 5.04
CA ILE A 555 3.35 -46.71 5.13
C ILE A 555 4.58 -47.54 5.45
N ILE A 556 4.38 -48.73 6.01
CA ILE A 556 5.48 -49.64 6.35
C ILE A 556 6.26 -50.04 5.08
N LYS A 557 7.59 -50.09 5.21
CA LYS A 557 8.50 -50.63 4.19
C LYS A 557 8.42 -52.16 4.18
N ASP A 558 7.97 -52.71 3.05
CA ASP A 558 7.83 -54.17 2.87
C ASP A 558 9.18 -54.92 2.91
N ASP A 559 10.28 -54.21 2.65
CA ASP A 559 11.65 -54.71 2.59
C ASP A 559 12.47 -54.43 3.86
N ASP A 560 11.86 -53.91 4.93
CA ASP A 560 12.55 -53.69 6.21
C ASP A 560 13.12 -55.01 6.77
N GLU A 561 14.44 -55.02 7.02
CA GLU A 561 15.17 -56.22 7.44
C GLU A 561 14.68 -56.76 8.79
N LYS A 562 14.40 -55.89 9.76
CA LYS A 562 13.95 -56.28 11.11
C LYS A 562 12.53 -56.83 11.06
N LEU A 563 11.61 -56.21 10.32
CA LEU A 563 10.24 -56.72 10.17
C LEU A 563 10.20 -58.04 9.39
N ARG A 564 11.05 -58.20 8.36
CA ARG A 564 11.19 -59.49 7.66
C ARG A 564 11.72 -60.59 8.57
N ALA A 565 12.77 -60.30 9.36
CA ALA A 565 13.34 -61.25 10.31
C ALA A 565 12.31 -61.63 11.39
N LEU A 566 11.59 -60.65 11.93
CA LEU A 566 10.49 -60.85 12.89
C LEU A 566 9.43 -61.81 12.34
N LYS A 567 8.99 -61.59 11.09
CA LYS A 567 7.97 -62.41 10.45
C LYS A 567 8.46 -63.84 10.18
N ALA A 568 9.73 -64.02 9.85
CA ALA A 568 10.33 -65.33 9.65
C ALA A 568 10.53 -66.10 10.96
N GLU A 569 10.92 -65.41 12.04
CA GLU A 569 11.22 -66.04 13.34
C GLU A 569 9.98 -66.26 14.22
N LEU A 570 9.04 -65.31 14.23
CA LEU A 570 7.90 -65.25 15.16
C LEU A 570 6.53 -65.25 14.46
N GLY A 571 6.52 -65.39 13.14
CA GLY A 571 5.30 -65.54 12.35
C GLY A 571 4.52 -64.25 12.12
N ALA A 572 3.47 -64.36 11.29
CA ALA A 572 2.68 -63.20 10.84
C ALA A 572 1.95 -62.49 11.99
N ARG A 573 1.40 -63.21 12.96
CA ARG A 573 0.65 -62.60 14.07
C ARG A 573 1.51 -61.74 14.99
N ALA A 574 2.74 -62.17 15.29
CA ALA A 574 3.68 -61.39 16.07
C ALA A 574 4.17 -60.16 15.29
N HIS A 575 4.44 -60.33 13.99
CA HIS A 575 4.74 -59.24 13.07
C HIS A 575 3.64 -58.17 13.06
N ASP A 576 2.38 -58.56 12.90
CA ASP A 576 1.26 -57.62 12.79
C ASP A 576 1.04 -56.83 14.09
N ALA A 577 1.29 -57.45 15.26
CA ALA A 577 1.24 -56.76 16.55
C ALA A 577 2.33 -55.68 16.68
N VAL A 578 3.56 -55.98 16.24
CA VAL A 578 4.66 -54.99 16.24
C VAL A 578 4.41 -53.88 15.22
N VAL A 579 3.93 -54.22 14.02
CA VAL A 579 3.57 -53.23 13.00
C VAL A 579 2.46 -52.30 13.50
N GLN A 580 1.43 -52.85 14.15
CA GLN A 580 0.37 -52.02 14.74
C GLN A 580 0.92 -51.03 15.76
N ALA A 581 1.81 -51.48 16.65
CA ALA A 581 2.45 -50.60 17.63
C ALA A 581 3.34 -49.53 16.97
N LEU A 582 4.08 -49.88 15.91
CA LEU A 582 4.88 -48.90 15.13
C LEU A 582 4.00 -47.85 14.47
N VAL A 583 2.92 -48.26 13.80
CA VAL A 583 1.99 -47.35 13.12
C VAL A 583 1.37 -46.39 14.13
N GLU A 584 0.89 -46.90 15.26
CA GLU A 584 0.33 -46.06 16.33
C GLU A 584 1.38 -45.13 16.94
N MET A 585 2.62 -45.59 17.13
CA MET A 585 3.71 -44.75 17.61
C MET A 585 3.98 -43.58 16.66
N ASN A 586 3.99 -43.85 15.36
CA ASN A 586 4.27 -42.85 14.33
C ASN A 586 3.12 -41.86 14.13
N GLU A 587 1.88 -42.30 14.32
CA GLU A 587 0.70 -41.42 14.23
C GLU A 587 0.58 -40.49 15.45
N TYR A 588 0.88 -40.98 16.65
CA TYR A 588 0.61 -40.23 17.90
C TYR A 588 1.84 -39.56 18.50
N ASN A 589 3.05 -40.09 18.30
CA ASN A 589 4.27 -39.54 18.87
C ASN A 589 5.52 -39.89 18.05
N PRO A 590 5.59 -39.45 16.78
CA PRO A 590 6.67 -39.83 15.87
C PRO A 590 8.05 -39.41 16.37
N SER A 591 8.17 -38.23 16.99
CA SER A 591 9.45 -37.71 17.50
C SER A 591 9.80 -38.24 18.89
N GLY A 592 8.83 -38.35 19.80
CA GLY A 592 9.09 -38.75 21.18
C GLY A 592 9.28 -40.26 21.36
N ARG A 593 8.70 -41.08 20.47
CA ARG A 593 8.84 -42.55 20.48
C ARG A 593 8.48 -43.23 21.81
N TYR A 594 7.56 -42.65 22.57
CA TYR A 594 6.95 -43.27 23.75
C TYR A 594 5.42 -43.35 23.64
N PRO A 595 4.78 -44.39 24.22
CA PRO A 595 3.34 -44.56 24.07
C PRO A 595 2.53 -43.43 24.71
N ILE A 596 1.55 -42.91 23.97
CA ILE A 596 0.67 -41.81 24.41
C ILE A 596 -0.68 -42.36 24.89
N PRO A 597 -1.13 -42.00 26.11
CA PRO A 597 -2.45 -42.39 26.58
C PRO A 597 -3.55 -41.62 25.85
N GLU A 598 -4.56 -42.35 25.38
CA GLU A 598 -5.73 -41.81 24.69
C GLU A 598 -7.04 -42.36 25.24
N LEU A 599 -8.08 -41.52 25.21
CA LEU A 599 -9.43 -41.94 25.59
C LEU A 599 -9.96 -42.95 24.56
N TRP A 600 -10.40 -44.11 25.03
CA TRP A 600 -10.79 -45.22 24.17
C TRP A 600 -12.17 -45.76 24.52
N ASN A 601 -12.98 -45.99 23.49
CA ASN A 601 -14.23 -46.73 23.59
C ASN A 601 -13.91 -48.21 23.40
N LEU A 602 -13.98 -48.99 24.49
CA LEU A 602 -13.63 -50.40 24.52
C LEU A 602 -14.64 -51.28 23.78
N LYS A 603 -15.90 -50.81 23.66
CA LYS A 603 -16.96 -51.56 22.99
C LYS A 603 -16.82 -51.50 21.47
N ASP A 604 -16.54 -50.30 20.95
CA ASP A 604 -16.48 -50.03 19.51
C ASP A 604 -15.04 -50.05 18.97
N ASN A 605 -14.06 -50.29 19.85
CA ASN A 605 -12.62 -50.29 19.58
C ASN A 605 -12.13 -49.07 18.77
N ARG A 606 -12.49 -47.87 19.23
CA ARG A 606 -12.09 -46.59 18.61
C ARG A 606 -11.76 -45.53 19.64
N LYS A 607 -11.09 -44.47 19.18
CA LYS A 607 -10.89 -43.24 19.96
C LYS A 607 -12.24 -42.68 20.43
N ALA A 608 -12.31 -42.33 21.71
CA ALA A 608 -13.47 -41.70 22.33
C ALA A 608 -13.27 -40.19 22.45
N SER A 609 -14.34 -39.42 22.30
CA SER A 609 -14.30 -37.98 22.58
C SER A 609 -14.42 -37.69 24.08
N ILE A 610 -13.92 -36.52 24.51
CA ILE A 610 -14.08 -36.02 25.87
C ILE A 610 -15.56 -36.00 26.27
N GLY A 611 -16.44 -35.54 25.37
CA GLY A 611 -17.89 -35.48 25.61
C GLY A 611 -18.53 -36.85 25.80
N GLU A 612 -18.13 -37.87 25.04
CA GLU A 612 -18.63 -39.25 25.21
C GLU A 612 -18.27 -39.82 26.58
N VAL A 613 -17.00 -39.66 26.99
CA VAL A 613 -16.50 -40.14 28.27
C VAL A 613 -17.17 -39.37 29.42
N ALA A 614 -17.25 -38.05 29.34
CA ALA A 614 -17.90 -37.21 30.35
C ALA A 614 -19.39 -37.58 30.53
N ALA A 615 -20.13 -37.72 29.43
CA ALA A 615 -21.54 -38.13 29.47
C ALA A 615 -21.72 -39.52 30.11
N TYR A 616 -20.82 -40.46 29.81
CA TYR A 616 -20.81 -41.78 30.44
C TYR A 616 -20.55 -41.70 31.94
N LEU A 617 -19.53 -40.96 32.37
CA LEU A 617 -19.20 -40.79 33.79
C LEU A 617 -20.37 -40.13 34.57
N VAL A 618 -20.97 -39.09 34.00
CA VAL A 618 -22.16 -38.44 34.59
C VAL A 618 -23.33 -39.43 34.71
N LYS A 619 -23.55 -40.27 33.69
CA LYS A 619 -24.58 -41.31 33.73
C LYS A 619 -24.31 -42.33 34.84
N GLN A 620 -23.08 -42.84 34.95
CA GLN A 620 -22.68 -43.78 36.00
C GLN A 620 -22.86 -43.15 37.39
N TRP A 621 -22.39 -41.93 37.58
CA TRP A 621 -22.54 -41.20 38.84
C TRP A 621 -24.02 -41.05 39.25
N LYS A 622 -24.90 -40.68 38.31
CA LYS A 622 -26.36 -40.60 38.56
C LYS A 622 -26.96 -41.95 38.96
N THR A 623 -26.53 -43.05 38.32
CA THR A 623 -27.01 -44.40 38.65
C THR A 623 -26.54 -44.87 40.03
N HIS A 624 -25.28 -44.59 40.40
CA HIS A 624 -24.75 -44.90 41.73
C HIS A 624 -25.40 -44.06 42.84
N LYS A 625 -25.69 -42.78 42.57
CA LYS A 625 -26.41 -41.91 43.51
C LYS A 625 -27.81 -42.43 43.82
N LYS A 626 -28.55 -42.97 42.84
CA LYS A 626 -29.88 -43.56 43.07
C LYS A 626 -29.84 -44.86 43.87
N LYS A 627 -28.77 -45.65 43.76
CA LYS A 627 -28.63 -46.91 44.53
C LYS A 627 -28.33 -46.67 46.02
N ASN A 628 -27.69 -45.55 46.36
CA ASN A 628 -27.37 -45.20 47.75
C ASN A 628 -28.48 -44.43 48.50
N VAL A 629 -29.63 -44.18 47.87
CA VAL A 629 -30.79 -43.51 48.50
C VAL A 629 -31.84 -44.53 48.99
N TYR A 630 -31.65 -45.82 48.71
CA TYR A 630 -32.55 -46.91 49.13
C TYR A 630 -31.96 -47.78 50.28
N PHE A 631 -31.09 -47.20 51.10
CA PHE A 631 -30.68 -47.76 52.40
C PHE A 631 -30.90 -46.75 53.50
#